data_AF-A0A830FND6-F1
#
_entry.id   AF-A0A830FND6-F1
#
_cell.length_a   1.000
_cell.length_b   1.000
_cell.length_c   1.000
_cell.angle_alpha   90.00
_cell.angle_beta   90.00
_cell.angle_gamma   90.00
#
_symmetry.space_group_name_H-M   'P 1'
#
loop_
_entity.id
_entity.type
_entity.pdbx_description
1 polymer ?
#
loop_
_entity_poly.entity_id
_entity_poly.type
_entity_poly.pdbx_seq_one_letter_code
_entity_poly.pdbx_strand_id
1 'polypeptide(L)'
;MMAEEILYPAGEEQTECAICGGPLYIPLSSPYANLVCDECDRRAVTEDGEEPTHGKAYREKMAEKYGPESAQARSGSGDNPVFIDGQKCWRRYRHGGYVTRLDQFDCDDIWEFRETHNQ
;
A
#
# COMPACT_ATOMS: atom_id res chain seq x y z
N MET A 1 -2.09 -28.22 -5.98
CA MET A 1 -2.19 -26.76 -6.07
C MET A 1 -0.79 -26.25 -5.83
N MET A 2 -0.14 -25.69 -6.86
CA MET A 2 1.14 -25.01 -6.62
C MET A 2 0.79 -23.73 -5.88
N ALA A 3 1.39 -23.49 -4.71
CA ALA A 3 1.29 -22.18 -4.11
C ALA A 3 1.87 -21.19 -5.12
N GLU A 4 1.09 -20.20 -5.53
CA GLU A 4 1.63 -19.10 -6.33
C GLU A 4 2.72 -18.42 -5.50
N GLU A 5 3.93 -18.35 -6.04
CA GLU A 5 5.07 -17.77 -5.33
C GLU A 5 4.91 -16.24 -5.24
N ILE A 6 5.41 -15.66 -4.14
CA ILE A 6 5.47 -14.20 -3.99
C ILE A 6 6.45 -13.66 -5.03
N LEU A 7 6.00 -12.75 -5.90
CA LEU A 7 6.82 -12.21 -6.99
C LEU A 7 8.08 -11.52 -6.49
N TYR A 8 7.94 -10.70 -5.45
CA TYR A 8 9.03 -10.00 -4.79
C TYR A 8 8.95 -10.21 -3.28
N PRO A 9 9.63 -11.24 -2.73
CA PRO A 9 9.54 -11.59 -1.31
C PRO A 9 10.06 -10.50 -0.36
N ALA A 10 9.55 -10.52 0.87
CA ALA A 10 9.97 -9.63 1.94
C ALA A 10 11.45 -9.80 2.28
N GLY A 11 12.22 -8.71 2.39
CA GLY A 11 13.62 -8.76 2.82
C GLY A 11 14.60 -9.21 1.75
N GLU A 12 14.10 -9.59 0.57
CA GLU A 12 14.91 -9.85 -0.62
C GLU A 12 15.11 -8.57 -1.44
N GLU A 13 16.06 -8.59 -2.35
CA GLU A 13 16.31 -7.47 -3.25
C GLU A 13 15.19 -7.38 -4.29
N GLN A 14 14.58 -6.20 -4.40
CA GLN A 14 13.65 -5.88 -5.47
C GLN A 14 14.17 -4.67 -6.24
N THR A 15 14.47 -4.87 -7.53
CA THR A 15 15.01 -3.84 -8.43
C THR A 15 14.00 -3.32 -9.43
N GLU A 16 12.81 -3.92 -9.51
CA GLU A 16 11.76 -3.62 -10.49
C GLU A 16 10.41 -3.42 -9.82
N CYS A 17 9.60 -2.51 -10.35
CA CYS A 17 8.28 -2.17 -9.85
C CYS A 17 7.32 -3.34 -10.06
N ALA A 18 6.59 -3.72 -9.02
CA ALA A 18 5.64 -4.84 -9.09
C ALA A 18 4.46 -4.60 -10.06
N ILE A 19 4.22 -3.35 -10.47
CA ILE A 19 3.14 -2.99 -11.41
C ILE A 19 3.65 -2.87 -12.85
N CYS A 20 4.71 -2.08 -13.08
CA CYS A 20 5.15 -1.74 -14.43
C CYS A 20 6.45 -2.42 -14.89
N GLY A 21 7.14 -3.15 -13.99
CA GLY A 21 8.47 -3.72 -14.26
C GLY A 21 9.59 -2.68 -14.41
N GLY A 22 9.29 -1.38 -14.27
CA GLY A 22 10.28 -0.32 -14.36
C GLY A 22 11.25 -0.32 -13.17
N PRO A 23 12.45 0.28 -13.31
CA PRO A 23 13.47 0.23 -12.28
C PRO A 23 13.03 0.93 -10.98
N LEU A 24 13.38 0.34 -9.85
CA LEU A 24 13.16 0.90 -8.52
C LEU A 24 14.44 1.52 -7.98
N TYR A 25 14.36 2.80 -7.61
CA TYR A 25 15.41 3.52 -6.89
C TYR A 25 15.14 3.47 -5.38
N ILE A 26 15.19 2.27 -4.81
CA ILE A 26 15.09 2.02 -3.36
C ILE A 26 16.31 1.21 -2.89
N PRO A 27 16.67 1.29 -1.60
CA PRO A 27 17.81 0.56 -1.07
C PRO A 27 17.65 -0.95 -1.28
N LEU A 28 18.77 -1.59 -1.68
CA LEU A 28 18.95 -3.04 -1.79
C LEU A 28 18.46 -3.69 -0.49
N SER A 29 17.48 -4.60 -0.56
CA SER A 29 16.75 -5.23 0.56
C SER A 29 15.80 -4.30 1.34
N SER A 30 14.61 -4.07 0.78
CA SER A 30 13.49 -3.51 1.54
C SER A 30 12.85 -4.60 2.40
N PRO A 31 12.39 -4.30 3.64
CA PRO A 31 11.63 -5.27 4.43
C PRO A 31 10.25 -5.57 3.82
N TYR A 32 9.86 -4.88 2.74
CA TYR A 32 8.55 -4.97 2.13
C TYR A 32 8.56 -5.73 0.82
N ALA A 33 7.60 -6.64 0.67
CA ALA A 33 7.32 -7.35 -0.56
C ALA A 33 6.57 -6.46 -1.55
N ASN A 34 6.74 -6.76 -2.84
CA ASN A 34 5.94 -6.26 -3.96
C ASN A 34 5.88 -4.72 -4.06
N LEU A 35 7.03 -4.06 -3.98
CA LEU A 35 7.13 -2.60 -4.01
C LEU A 35 6.69 -1.99 -5.33
N VAL A 36 6.04 -0.83 -5.21
CA VAL A 36 5.52 -0.05 -6.33
C VAL A 36 6.30 1.25 -6.45
N CYS A 37 6.67 1.64 -7.68
CA CYS A 37 7.36 2.89 -7.94
C CYS A 37 6.44 4.12 -7.79
N ASP A 38 7.02 5.28 -7.53
CA ASP A 38 6.29 6.55 -7.36
C ASP A 38 5.43 6.91 -8.59
N GLU A 39 5.89 6.58 -9.81
CA GLU A 39 5.14 6.85 -11.04
C GLU A 39 3.87 6.00 -11.18
N CYS A 40 3.90 4.77 -10.67
CA CYS A 40 2.69 3.95 -10.57
C CYS A 40 1.82 4.45 -9.40
N ASP A 41 2.43 4.72 -8.24
CA ASP A 41 1.71 5.12 -7.03
C ASP A 41 0.93 6.43 -7.17
N ARG A 42 1.43 7.41 -7.94
CA ARG A 42 0.72 8.68 -8.18
C ARG A 42 -0.61 8.52 -8.93
N ARG A 43 -0.89 7.33 -9.49
CA ARG A 43 -2.15 7.00 -10.16
C ARG A 43 -3.12 6.25 -9.24
N ALA A 44 -2.75 6.03 -7.98
CA ALA A 44 -3.56 5.32 -7.01
C ALA A 44 -4.87 6.07 -6.74
N VAL A 45 -5.95 5.32 -6.64
CA VAL A 45 -7.28 5.78 -6.23
C VAL A 45 -7.84 4.92 -5.12
N THR A 46 -8.84 5.40 -4.38
CA THR A 46 -9.63 4.57 -3.45
C THR A 46 -10.56 3.62 -4.22
N GLU A 47 -11.27 2.74 -3.50
CA GLU A 47 -12.32 1.88 -4.11
C GLU A 47 -13.39 2.70 -4.84
N ASP A 48 -13.73 3.87 -4.31
CA ASP A 48 -14.68 4.82 -4.89
C ASP A 48 -14.08 5.66 -6.05
N GLY A 49 -12.80 5.44 -6.40
CA GLY A 49 -12.10 6.19 -7.46
C GLY A 49 -11.60 7.58 -7.05
N GLU A 50 -11.54 7.88 -5.75
CA GLU A 50 -11.06 9.17 -5.24
C GLU A 50 -9.54 9.22 -5.06
N GLU A 51 -8.96 10.42 -4.97
CA GLU A 51 -7.56 10.58 -4.56
C GLU A 51 -7.36 10.10 -3.11
N PRO A 52 -6.42 9.18 -2.85
CA PRO A 52 -6.22 8.61 -1.53
C PRO A 52 -5.53 9.60 -0.60
N THR A 53 -6.09 9.76 0.59
CA THR A 53 -5.61 10.67 1.63
C THR A 53 -4.77 9.94 2.67
N HIS A 54 -3.86 10.67 3.32
CA HIS A 54 -3.07 10.17 4.43
C HIS A 54 -2.78 11.25 5.47
N GLY A 55 -2.33 10.85 6.66
CA GLY A 55 -1.85 11.77 7.68
C GLY A 55 -2.93 12.71 8.22
N LYS A 56 -2.76 14.04 8.02
CA LYS A 56 -3.74 15.05 8.49
C LYS A 56 -5.02 15.01 7.65
N ALA A 57 -4.88 14.98 6.32
CA ALA A 57 -6.02 14.96 5.40
C ALA A 57 -6.93 13.75 5.67
N TYR A 58 -6.35 12.57 5.87
CA TYR A 58 -7.13 11.38 6.22
C TYR A 58 -7.89 11.52 7.54
N ARG A 59 -7.24 12.07 8.58
CA ARG A 59 -7.92 12.30 9.88
C ARG A 59 -9.06 13.29 9.77
N GLU A 60 -8.90 14.34 8.97
CA GLU A 60 -9.96 15.32 8.69
C GLU A 60 -11.12 14.68 7.91
N LYS A 61 -10.82 13.90 6.86
CA LYS A 61 -11.80 13.11 6.09
C LYS A 61 -12.62 12.18 7.00
N MET A 62 -11.96 11.45 7.90
CA MET A 62 -12.64 10.56 8.84
C MET A 62 -13.50 11.35 9.83
N ALA A 63 -12.98 12.45 10.39
CA ALA A 63 -13.71 13.30 11.33
C ALA A 63 -15.00 13.86 10.74
N GLU A 64 -14.95 14.28 9.47
CA GLU A 64 -16.11 14.76 8.72
C GLU A 64 -17.13 13.64 8.48
N LYS A 65 -16.67 12.46 8.06
CA LYS A 65 -17.55 11.35 7.69
C LYS A 65 -18.16 10.60 8.88
N TYR A 66 -17.39 10.43 9.96
CA TYR A 66 -17.74 9.55 11.08
C TYR A 66 -17.71 10.25 12.45
N GLY A 67 -17.52 11.57 12.49
CA GLY A 67 -17.49 12.36 13.72
C GLY A 67 -16.08 12.48 14.34
N PRO A 68 -15.89 13.42 15.27
CA PRO A 68 -14.57 13.83 15.76
C PRO A 68 -13.82 12.72 16.52
N GLU A 69 -14.48 11.71 17.09
CA GLU A 69 -13.79 10.57 17.69
C GLU A 69 -12.95 9.77 16.67
N SER A 70 -13.39 9.72 15.41
CA SER A 70 -12.70 8.97 14.35
C SER A 70 -11.37 9.64 13.93
N ALA A 71 -11.19 10.92 14.24
CA ALA A 71 -9.95 11.67 14.02
C ALA A 71 -8.78 11.17 14.88
N GLN A 72 -9.07 10.35 15.90
CA GLN A 72 -8.07 9.71 16.76
C GLN A 72 -7.31 8.57 16.06
N ALA A 73 -7.60 8.32 14.77
CA ALA A 73 -6.79 7.44 13.94
C ALA A 73 -5.29 7.74 14.13
N ARG A 74 -4.51 6.69 14.40
CA ARG A 74 -3.09 6.78 14.79
C ARG A 74 -2.32 7.60 13.76
N SER A 75 -1.35 8.39 14.23
CA SER A 75 -0.35 8.99 13.33
C SER A 75 0.27 7.90 12.46
N GLY A 76 0.23 8.08 11.13
CA GLY A 76 0.54 7.01 10.17
C GLY A 76 -0.68 6.17 9.77
N SER A 77 -1.83 6.82 9.56
CA SER A 77 -3.01 6.23 8.91
C SER A 77 -3.28 6.92 7.57
N GLY A 78 -3.99 6.23 6.68
CA GLY A 78 -4.43 6.73 5.39
C GLY A 78 -5.35 5.72 4.72
N ASP A 79 -5.88 6.09 3.56
CA ASP A 79 -6.78 5.24 2.79
C ASP A 79 -6.09 3.92 2.42
N ASN A 80 -6.80 2.82 2.62
CA ASN A 80 -6.39 1.46 2.29
C ASN A 80 -7.66 0.60 2.15
N PRO A 81 -7.73 -0.31 1.17
CA PRO A 81 -6.78 -0.48 0.08
C PRO A 81 -6.78 0.73 -0.88
N VAL A 82 -5.77 0.79 -1.74
CA VAL A 82 -5.75 1.69 -2.91
C VAL A 82 -5.65 0.85 -4.18
N PHE A 83 -6.08 1.40 -5.31
CA PHE A 83 -6.09 0.71 -6.60
C PHE A 83 -5.27 1.49 -7.62
N ILE A 84 -4.34 0.82 -8.28
CA ILE A 84 -3.50 1.41 -9.33
C ILE A 84 -3.76 0.62 -10.61
N ASP A 85 -4.30 1.30 -11.62
CA ASP A 85 -4.73 0.66 -12.88
C ASP A 85 -5.64 -0.56 -12.66
N GLY A 86 -6.49 -0.51 -11.63
CA GLY A 86 -7.40 -1.61 -11.24
C GLY A 86 -6.77 -2.70 -10.37
N GLN A 87 -5.46 -2.64 -10.08
CA GLN A 87 -4.79 -3.62 -9.21
C GLN A 87 -4.80 -3.14 -7.75
N LYS A 88 -5.28 -4.01 -6.85
CA LYS A 88 -5.33 -3.74 -5.40
C LYS A 88 -3.91 -3.62 -4.83
N CYS A 89 -3.70 -2.61 -4.00
CA CYS A 89 -2.45 -2.34 -3.31
C CYS A 89 -2.70 -1.93 -1.86
N TRP A 90 -1.74 -2.21 -1.00
CA TRP A 90 -1.76 -1.79 0.40
C TRP A 90 -0.60 -0.83 0.70
N ARG A 91 -0.91 0.23 1.43
CA ARG A 91 0.06 1.22 1.90
C ARG A 91 0.46 0.98 3.33
N ARG A 92 1.78 0.93 3.58
CA ARG A 92 2.34 1.04 4.91
C ARG A 92 2.71 2.49 5.20
N TYR A 93 1.83 3.18 5.90
CA TYR A 93 2.05 4.56 6.33
C TYR A 93 3.09 4.66 7.45
N ARG A 94 3.99 5.64 7.33
CA ARG A 94 4.99 6.00 8.34
C ARG A 94 5.11 7.52 8.45
N HIS A 95 5.90 8.00 9.40
CA HIS A 95 6.16 9.44 9.49
C HIS A 95 6.88 9.92 8.23
N GLY A 96 6.31 10.89 7.51
CA GLY A 96 6.90 11.46 6.29
C GLY A 96 6.49 10.82 4.97
N GLY A 97 5.62 9.80 4.96
CA GLY A 97 5.14 9.21 3.72
C GLY A 97 4.54 7.82 3.90
N TYR A 98 4.65 6.99 2.87
CA TYR A 98 4.18 5.62 2.89
C TYR A 98 4.95 4.79 1.86
N VAL A 99 4.82 3.47 1.97
CA VAL A 99 5.29 2.51 0.98
C VAL A 99 4.08 1.79 0.42
N THR A 100 3.95 1.77 -0.91
CA THR A 100 2.87 1.06 -1.61
C THR A 100 3.35 -0.30 -2.08
N ARG A 101 2.50 -1.30 -1.86
CA ARG A 101 2.80 -2.70 -2.13
C ARG A 101 1.65 -3.34 -2.90
N LEU A 102 1.95 -3.99 -4.03
CA LEU A 102 0.96 -4.70 -4.83
C LEU A 102 0.42 -5.90 -4.04
N ASP A 103 -0.90 -6.05 -4.06
CA ASP A 103 -1.59 -7.22 -3.54
C ASP A 103 -1.79 -8.25 -4.65
N GLN A 104 -0.80 -9.14 -4.82
CA GLN A 104 -0.84 -10.16 -5.87
C GLN A 104 -1.88 -11.26 -5.62
N PHE A 105 -2.41 -11.37 -4.41
CA PHE A 105 -3.34 -12.43 -4.00
C PHE A 105 -4.76 -11.91 -3.74
N ASP A 106 -4.98 -10.61 -3.97
CA ASP A 106 -6.26 -9.95 -3.75
C ASP A 106 -6.83 -10.14 -2.33
N CYS A 107 -5.96 -10.09 -1.31
CA CYS A 107 -6.34 -10.30 0.09
C CYS A 107 -7.54 -9.42 0.52
N ASP A 108 -8.39 -9.99 1.38
CA ASP A 108 -9.61 -9.38 1.88
C ASP A 108 -9.31 -8.17 2.78
N ASP A 109 -8.22 -8.23 3.54
CA ASP A 109 -7.79 -7.14 4.40
C ASP A 109 -6.26 -7.01 4.57
N ILE A 110 -5.84 -5.94 5.24
CA ILE A 110 -4.42 -5.63 5.47
C ILE A 110 -3.71 -6.66 6.37
N TRP A 111 -4.44 -7.42 7.18
CA TRP A 111 -3.87 -8.47 8.03
C TRP A 111 -3.59 -9.72 7.24
N GLU A 112 -4.54 -10.18 6.43
CA GLU A 112 -4.32 -11.30 5.51
C GLU A 112 -3.17 -10.98 4.54
N PHE A 113 -3.14 -9.75 3.99
CA PHE A 113 -2.03 -9.30 3.14
C PHE A 113 -0.67 -9.39 3.84
N ARG A 114 -0.63 -9.04 5.13
CA ARG A 114 0.57 -9.11 5.96
C ARG A 114 1.01 -10.54 6.23
N GLU A 115 0.09 -11.39 6.65
CA GLU A 115 0.36 -12.81 6.91
C GLU A 115 0.85 -13.51 5.64
N THR A 116 0.17 -13.29 4.52
CA THR A 116 0.50 -13.90 3.23
C THR A 116 1.90 -13.49 2.73
N HIS A 117 2.33 -12.26 3.04
CA HIS A 117 3.64 -11.75 2.62
C HIS A 117 4.71 -11.77 3.73
N ASN A 118 4.42 -12.42 4.88
CA ASN A 118 5.28 -12.49 6.06
C ASN A 118 5.72 -11.12 6.64
N GLN A 119 4.77 -10.17 6.84
CA GLN A 119 5.05 -8.76 7.21
C GLN A 119 4.21 -8.14 8.32
#